data_AF-A0A2K5Z1K0-F1
#
_entry.id   AF-A0A2K5Z1K0-F1
#
_cell.length_a   1.000
_cell.length_b   1.000
_cell.length_c   1.000
_cell.angle_alpha   90.00
_cell.angle_beta   90.00
_cell.angle_gamma   90.00
#
_symmetry.space_group_name_H-M   'P 1'
#
loop_
_entity.id
_entity.type
_entity.pdbx_description
1 polymer ?
#
loop_
_entity_poly.entity_id
_entity_poly.type
_entity_poly.pdbx_seq_one_letter_code
_entity_poly.pdbx_strand_id
1 'polypeptide(L)'
;MHSLATAAPVPTALAQVDREKIYQWINELSSPETRENALLELSKKRESVPDLAPMLWHSFGTIAALLQEIVNIYPSINPPTLTAHQSNRVCNALALLQCVASHPETRSAFLAAHIPLFLYPFLHTVSKTRPFEYLRLTSLGVIVATFILQKILLDDTGLAYICQTYERFSHVAMILGKMVLQLSKEPSARLLKHVVRCYLRLSDNPRFSDLTFCWSSFQRK
;
A
#
# COMPACT_ATOMS: atom_id res chain seq x y z
N MET A 1 43.09 -5.05 32.65
CA MET A 1 42.48 -6.04 31.73
C MET A 1 41.13 -6.46 32.31
N HIS A 2 40.02 -5.81 31.96
CA HIS A 2 38.68 -6.39 32.06
C HIS A 2 37.80 -5.68 31.04
N SER A 3 37.60 -6.34 29.90
CA SER A 3 36.73 -5.88 28.82
C SER A 3 35.30 -6.30 29.14
N LEU A 4 34.40 -5.33 29.32
CA LEU A 4 32.96 -5.56 29.48
C LEU A 4 32.37 -5.89 28.10
N ALA A 5 32.22 -7.17 27.82
CA ALA A 5 31.46 -7.65 26.67
C ALA A 5 29.97 -7.32 26.87
N THR A 6 29.46 -6.35 26.11
CA THR A 6 28.02 -6.08 26.01
C THR A 6 27.35 -7.25 25.30
N ALA A 7 26.64 -8.08 26.06
CA ALA A 7 25.80 -9.15 25.52
C ALA A 7 24.67 -8.54 24.67
N ALA A 8 24.62 -8.90 23.39
CA ALA A 8 23.51 -8.55 22.51
C ALA A 8 22.22 -9.22 23.01
N PRO A 9 21.04 -8.58 22.88
CA PRO A 9 19.78 -9.16 23.34
C PRO A 9 19.46 -10.41 22.50
N VAL A 10 19.32 -11.56 23.14
CA VAL A 10 18.83 -12.79 22.50
C VAL A 10 17.33 -12.61 22.21
N PRO A 11 16.85 -12.79 20.97
CA PRO A 11 15.42 -12.73 20.67
C PRO A 11 14.66 -13.80 21.45
N THR A 12 13.56 -13.42 22.10
CA THR A 12 12.68 -14.31 22.85
C THR A 12 12.10 -15.40 21.95
N ALA A 13 12.13 -16.67 22.36
CA ALA A 13 11.73 -17.84 21.54
C ALA A 13 10.35 -17.72 20.86
N LEU A 14 9.39 -17.01 21.48
CA LEU A 14 8.07 -16.73 20.90
C LEU A 14 8.14 -15.87 19.63
N ALA A 15 9.04 -14.89 19.58
CA ALA A 15 9.25 -14.06 18.39
C ALA A 15 9.92 -14.83 17.24
N GLN A 16 10.65 -15.89 17.57
CA GLN A 16 11.33 -16.76 16.62
C GLN A 16 10.33 -17.67 15.87
N VAL A 17 9.39 -18.27 16.62
CA VAL A 17 8.30 -19.11 16.07
C VAL A 17 7.37 -18.31 15.14
N ASP A 18 7.06 -17.05 15.49
CA ASP A 18 6.24 -16.19 14.63
C ASP A 18 6.95 -15.86 13.30
N ARG A 19 8.28 -15.78 13.30
CA ARG A 19 9.07 -15.47 12.10
C ARG A 19 9.16 -16.65 11.14
N GLU A 20 9.32 -17.87 11.66
CA GLU A 20 9.30 -19.10 10.85
C GLU A 20 8.00 -19.26 10.08
N LYS A 21 6.85 -18.98 10.72
CA LYS A 21 5.55 -18.99 10.06
C LYS A 21 5.45 -17.97 8.92
N ILE A 22 6.03 -16.78 9.09
CA ILE A 22 6.07 -15.76 8.03
C ILE A 22 6.85 -16.28 6.82
N TYR A 23 8.04 -16.86 7.02
CA TYR A 23 8.80 -17.45 5.92
C TYR A 23 8.06 -18.60 5.25
N GLN A 24 7.38 -19.44 6.03
CA GLN A 24 6.54 -20.50 5.49
C GLN A 24 5.44 -19.94 4.59
N TRP A 25 4.67 -18.95 5.06
CA TRP A 25 3.63 -18.33 4.24
C TRP A 25 4.19 -17.66 2.98
N ILE A 26 5.36 -17.01 3.06
CA ILE A 26 6.01 -16.42 1.88
C ILE A 26 6.36 -17.50 0.85
N ASN A 27 6.87 -18.66 1.28
CA ASN A 27 7.13 -19.79 0.39
C ASN A 27 5.84 -20.35 -0.22
N GLU A 28 4.78 -20.45 0.58
CA GLU A 28 3.45 -20.91 0.16
C GLU A 28 2.76 -20.00 -0.86
N LEU A 29 3.21 -18.74 -1.04
CA LEU A 29 2.72 -17.87 -2.12
C LEU A 29 3.07 -18.41 -3.51
N SER A 30 4.11 -19.23 -3.64
CA SER A 30 4.51 -19.78 -4.93
C SER A 30 3.48 -20.78 -5.47
N SER A 31 2.89 -21.62 -4.60
CA SER A 31 1.93 -22.65 -4.99
C SER A 31 0.48 -22.12 -5.05
N PRO A 32 -0.25 -22.30 -6.17
CA PRO A 32 -1.63 -21.84 -6.31
C PRO A 32 -2.60 -22.37 -5.24
N GLU A 33 -2.36 -23.57 -4.71
CA GLU A 33 -3.23 -24.25 -3.74
C GLU A 33 -3.13 -23.62 -2.34
N THR A 34 -1.95 -23.17 -1.95
CA THR A 34 -1.69 -22.59 -0.61
C THR A 34 -1.71 -21.07 -0.61
N ARG A 35 -1.51 -20.45 -1.79
CA ARG A 35 -1.36 -19.01 -1.94
C ARG A 35 -2.50 -18.21 -1.33
N GLU A 36 -3.74 -18.66 -1.48
CA GLU A 36 -4.89 -17.90 -0.97
C GLU A 36 -4.85 -17.70 0.55
N ASN A 37 -4.56 -18.79 1.27
CA ASN A 37 -4.42 -18.74 2.72
C ASN A 37 -3.19 -17.89 3.13
N ALA A 38 -2.07 -18.08 2.45
CA ALA A 38 -0.85 -17.30 2.69
C ALA A 38 -1.06 -15.79 2.48
N LEU A 39 -1.79 -15.39 1.43
CA LEU A 39 -2.14 -13.98 1.17
C LEU A 39 -2.93 -13.38 2.34
N LEU A 40 -3.92 -14.11 2.85
CA LEU A 40 -4.77 -13.66 3.94
C LEU A 40 -3.97 -13.49 5.24
N GLU A 41 -3.12 -14.46 5.59
CA GLU A 41 -2.36 -14.41 6.83
C GLU A 41 -1.24 -13.35 6.78
N LEU A 42 -0.53 -13.25 5.65
CA LEU A 42 0.49 -12.20 5.48
C LEU A 42 -0.12 -10.80 5.45
N SER A 43 -1.30 -10.60 4.85
CA SER A 43 -1.94 -9.28 4.80
C SER A 43 -2.31 -8.77 6.19
N LYS A 44 -2.71 -9.66 7.12
CA LYS A 44 -2.94 -9.34 8.54
C LYS A 44 -1.65 -8.97 9.28
N LYS A 45 -0.52 -9.57 8.92
CA LYS A 45 0.78 -9.37 9.58
C LYS A 45 1.57 -8.16 9.06
N ARG A 46 1.09 -7.47 8.02
CA ARG A 46 1.78 -6.34 7.38
C ARG A 46 2.13 -5.16 8.29
N GLU A 47 1.39 -4.98 9.40
CA GLU A 47 1.64 -3.91 10.38
C GLU A 47 2.52 -4.36 11.54
N SER A 48 2.47 -5.64 11.93
CA SER A 48 3.24 -6.20 13.02
C SER A 48 4.68 -6.55 12.64
N VAL A 49 4.96 -6.73 11.34
CA VAL A 49 6.25 -7.20 10.82
C VAL A 49 6.89 -6.09 9.97
N PRO A 50 7.80 -5.27 10.55
CA PRO A 50 8.33 -4.08 9.88
C PRO A 50 9.20 -4.40 8.65
N ASP A 51 9.86 -5.55 8.68
CA ASP A 51 10.77 -6.09 7.66
C ASP A 51 10.09 -7.02 6.64
N LEU A 52 8.75 -7.10 6.66
CA LEU A 52 7.99 -7.92 5.73
C LEU A 52 8.23 -7.53 4.27
N ALA A 53 8.34 -6.22 3.99
CA ALA A 53 8.52 -5.73 2.63
C ALA A 53 9.82 -6.21 1.97
N PRO A 54 11.01 -6.06 2.60
CA PRO A 54 12.24 -6.69 2.11
C PRO A 54 12.12 -8.21 1.98
N MET A 55 11.50 -8.90 2.94
CA MET A 55 11.31 -10.35 2.85
C MET A 55 10.51 -10.74 1.60
N LEU A 56 9.41 -10.04 1.31
CA LEU A 56 8.59 -10.29 0.12
C LEU A 56 9.33 -9.95 -1.18
N TRP A 57 10.11 -8.88 -1.19
CA TRP A 57 10.80 -8.42 -2.40
C TRP A 57 11.97 -9.32 -2.80
N HIS A 58 12.74 -9.78 -1.82
CA HIS A 58 13.93 -10.60 -2.06
C HIS A 58 13.65 -12.11 -2.09
N SER A 59 12.44 -12.53 -1.73
CA SER A 59 12.04 -13.94 -1.88
C SER A 59 11.77 -14.29 -3.34
N PHE A 60 12.26 -15.46 -3.74
CA PHE A 60 12.18 -15.91 -5.13
C PHE A 60 10.72 -16.10 -5.57
N GLY A 61 10.34 -15.47 -6.68
CA GLY A 61 9.02 -15.63 -7.30
C GLY A 61 7.85 -14.98 -6.55
N THR A 62 8.05 -14.42 -5.36
CA THR A 62 6.97 -13.84 -4.54
C THR A 62 6.30 -12.65 -5.22
N ILE A 63 7.05 -11.67 -5.72
CA ILE A 63 6.48 -10.52 -6.44
C ILE A 63 5.77 -10.95 -7.73
N ALA A 64 6.32 -11.94 -8.45
CA ALA A 64 5.67 -12.49 -9.63
C ALA A 64 4.34 -13.18 -9.29
N ALA A 65 4.26 -13.91 -8.18
CA ALA A 65 3.02 -14.51 -7.70
C ALA A 65 1.97 -13.44 -7.34
N LEU A 66 2.37 -12.34 -6.71
CA LEU A 66 1.47 -11.21 -6.42
C LEU A 66 0.95 -10.52 -7.70
N LEU A 67 1.82 -10.35 -8.71
CA LEU A 67 1.42 -9.84 -10.03
C LEU A 67 0.48 -10.80 -10.75
N GLN A 68 0.69 -12.12 -10.61
CA GLN A 68 -0.19 -13.13 -11.19
C GLN A 68 -1.61 -13.02 -10.62
N GLU A 69 -1.76 -12.76 -9.32
CA GLU A 69 -3.08 -12.53 -8.71
C GLU A 69 -3.79 -11.30 -9.29
N ILE A 70 -3.05 -10.26 -9.68
CA ILE A 70 -3.61 -9.08 -10.36
C ILE A 70 -4.07 -9.45 -11.78
N VAL A 71 -3.20 -10.09 -12.57
CA VAL A 71 -3.48 -10.41 -13.97
C VAL A 71 -4.66 -11.38 -14.10
N ASN A 72 -4.80 -12.32 -13.17
CA ASN A 72 -5.91 -13.28 -13.14
C ASN A 72 -7.29 -12.62 -12.96
N ILE A 73 -7.35 -11.35 -12.51
CA ILE A 73 -8.59 -10.60 -12.36
C ILE A 73 -9.00 -9.88 -13.65
N TYR A 74 -8.08 -9.63 -14.57
CA TYR A 74 -8.36 -8.86 -15.79
C TYR A 74 -9.55 -9.39 -16.61
N PRO A 75 -9.75 -10.71 -16.79
CA PRO A 75 -10.92 -11.22 -17.50
C PRO A 75 -12.26 -10.90 -16.83
N SER A 76 -12.27 -10.70 -15.51
CA SER A 76 -13.47 -10.36 -14.73
C SER A 76 -13.71 -8.85 -14.58
N ILE A 77 -12.83 -8.02 -15.13
CA ILE A 77 -13.02 -6.56 -15.18
C ILE A 77 -14.00 -6.17 -16.29
N ASN A 78 -13.84 -6.79 -17.46
CA ASN A 78 -14.66 -6.51 -18.65
C ASN A 78 -14.95 -7.82 -19.41
N PRO A 79 -16.19 -8.35 -19.35
CA PRO A 79 -17.38 -7.80 -18.67
C PRO A 79 -17.25 -7.79 -17.13
N PRO A 80 -17.99 -6.92 -16.41
CA PRO A 80 -17.80 -6.71 -14.97
C PRO A 80 -18.42 -7.82 -14.12
N THR A 81 -17.79 -9.00 -14.12
CA THR A 81 -18.25 -10.22 -13.44
C THR A 81 -17.51 -10.53 -12.14
N LEU A 82 -16.69 -9.58 -11.65
CA LEU A 82 -15.91 -9.72 -10.43
C LEU A 82 -16.77 -10.06 -9.19
N THR A 83 -16.46 -11.19 -8.56
CA THR A 83 -17.11 -11.62 -7.32
C THR A 83 -16.48 -11.01 -6.08
N ALA A 84 -17.21 -11.04 -4.95
CA ALA A 84 -16.69 -10.60 -3.66
C ALA A 84 -15.45 -11.41 -3.22
N HIS A 85 -15.47 -12.73 -3.45
CA HIS A 85 -14.36 -13.63 -3.15
C HIS A 85 -13.09 -13.26 -3.93
N GLN A 86 -13.21 -13.09 -5.25
CA GLN A 86 -12.09 -12.68 -6.10
C GLN A 86 -11.54 -11.31 -5.70
N SER A 87 -12.41 -10.33 -5.43
CA SER A 87 -12.01 -9.00 -4.97
C SER A 87 -11.25 -9.05 -3.64
N ASN A 88 -11.74 -9.80 -2.65
CA ASN A 88 -11.07 -9.96 -1.36
C ASN A 88 -9.68 -10.58 -1.51
N ARG A 89 -9.56 -11.65 -2.31
CA ARG A 89 -8.30 -12.35 -2.56
C ARG A 89 -7.26 -11.44 -3.22
N VAL A 90 -7.61 -10.76 -4.31
CA VAL A 90 -6.66 -9.85 -4.97
C VAL A 90 -6.34 -8.64 -4.10
N CYS A 91 -7.29 -8.14 -3.30
CA CYS A 91 -7.03 -7.03 -2.37
C CYS A 91 -6.03 -7.41 -1.26
N ASN A 92 -5.98 -8.67 -0.82
CA ASN A 92 -4.91 -9.15 0.05
C ASN A 92 -3.54 -9.05 -0.63
N ALA A 93 -3.43 -9.44 -1.91
CA ALA A 93 -2.21 -9.27 -2.68
C ALA A 93 -1.82 -7.78 -2.87
N LEU A 94 -2.80 -6.93 -3.18
CA LEU A 94 -2.59 -5.48 -3.27
C LEU A 94 -2.14 -4.87 -1.94
N ALA A 95 -2.66 -5.35 -0.81
CA ALA A 95 -2.23 -4.92 0.53
C ALA A 95 -0.76 -5.26 0.80
N LEU A 96 -0.26 -6.40 0.30
CA LEU A 96 1.15 -6.76 0.38
C LEU A 96 2.01 -5.89 -0.56
N LEU A 97 1.55 -5.63 -1.79
CA LEU A 97 2.22 -4.69 -2.69
C LEU A 97 2.25 -3.27 -2.12
N GLN A 98 1.21 -2.85 -1.41
CA GLN A 98 1.19 -1.59 -0.67
C GLN A 98 2.28 -1.57 0.42
N CYS A 99 2.47 -2.69 1.13
CA CYS A 99 3.53 -2.83 2.12
C CYS A 99 4.90 -2.64 1.47
N VAL A 100 5.17 -3.34 0.36
CA VAL A 100 6.39 -3.23 -0.44
C VAL A 100 6.62 -1.81 -0.97
N ALA A 101 5.60 -1.17 -1.54
CA ALA A 101 5.69 0.21 -2.01
C ALA A 101 5.95 1.20 -0.86
N SER A 102 5.47 0.88 0.34
CA SER A 102 5.61 1.75 1.51
C SER A 102 7.01 1.71 2.15
N HIS A 103 7.76 0.63 1.97
CA HIS A 103 9.04 0.44 2.64
C HIS A 103 10.18 1.17 1.91
N PRO A 104 11.07 1.90 2.61
CA PRO A 104 12.08 2.74 1.98
C PRO A 104 13.06 1.96 1.09
N GLU A 105 13.40 0.73 1.48
CA GLU A 105 14.36 -0.11 0.76
C GLU A 105 13.82 -0.64 -0.58
N THR A 106 12.55 -1.07 -0.60
CA THR A 106 11.98 -1.77 -1.76
C THR A 106 11.24 -0.83 -2.71
N ARG A 107 10.89 0.38 -2.28
CA ARG A 107 10.10 1.34 -3.07
C ARG A 107 10.74 1.72 -4.40
N SER A 108 12.04 2.03 -4.41
CA SER A 108 12.72 2.44 -5.65
C SER A 108 12.72 1.29 -6.66
N ALA A 109 12.92 0.06 -6.20
CA ALA A 109 12.87 -1.12 -7.04
C ALA A 109 11.43 -1.43 -7.52
N PHE A 110 10.42 -1.26 -6.65
CA PHE A 110 9.00 -1.39 -7.00
C PHE A 110 8.57 -0.43 -8.13
N LEU A 111 9.07 0.80 -8.07
CA LEU A 111 8.86 1.82 -9.10
C LEU A 111 9.59 1.49 -10.41
N ALA A 112 10.87 1.12 -10.31
CA ALA A 112 11.67 0.74 -11.48
C ALA A 112 11.10 -0.50 -12.19
N ALA A 113 10.46 -1.40 -11.45
CA ALA A 113 9.75 -2.56 -11.99
C ALA A 113 8.40 -2.22 -12.64
N HIS A 114 7.98 -0.95 -12.65
CA HIS A 114 6.73 -0.48 -13.24
C HIS A 114 5.47 -1.21 -12.75
N ILE A 115 5.51 -1.79 -11.54
CA ILE A 115 4.39 -2.50 -10.93
C ILE A 115 3.10 -1.65 -10.86
N PRO A 116 3.14 -0.34 -10.55
CA PRO A 116 1.94 0.51 -10.57
C PRO A 116 1.10 0.44 -11.86
N LEU A 117 1.71 0.18 -13.02
CA LEU A 117 1.00 0.13 -14.30
C LEU A 117 -0.04 -1.01 -14.36
N PHE A 118 0.21 -2.11 -13.64
CA PHE A 118 -0.72 -3.24 -13.55
C PHE A 118 -2.03 -2.87 -12.81
N LEU A 119 -2.06 -1.76 -12.08
CA LEU A 119 -3.23 -1.34 -11.31
C LEU A 119 -4.16 -0.40 -12.10
N TYR A 120 -3.70 0.17 -13.21
CA TYR A 120 -4.51 1.10 -14.00
C TYR A 120 -5.81 0.50 -14.55
N PRO A 121 -5.87 -0.76 -15.02
CA PRO A 121 -7.13 -1.38 -15.42
C PRO A 121 -8.17 -1.40 -14.30
N PHE A 122 -7.74 -1.58 -13.04
CA PHE A 122 -8.64 -1.56 -11.88
C PHE A 122 -9.21 -0.16 -11.63
N LEU A 123 -8.40 0.89 -11.80
CA LEU A 123 -8.81 2.28 -11.59
C LEU A 123 -9.80 2.77 -12.65
N HIS A 124 -9.74 2.24 -13.88
CA HIS A 124 -10.67 2.59 -14.97
C HIS A 124 -12.04 1.91 -14.87
N THR A 125 -12.23 1.00 -13.91
CA THR A 125 -13.53 0.34 -13.74
C THR A 125 -14.59 1.33 -13.26
N VAL A 126 -15.80 1.26 -13.85
CA VAL A 126 -16.93 2.15 -13.50
C VAL A 126 -18.05 1.47 -12.73
N SER A 127 -18.00 0.13 -12.59
CA SER A 127 -19.00 -0.63 -11.86
C SER A 127 -19.07 -0.19 -10.39
N LYS A 128 -20.28 0.03 -9.88
CA LYS A 128 -20.54 0.51 -8.51
C LYS A 128 -20.84 -0.63 -7.53
N THR A 129 -20.61 -1.88 -7.91
CA THR A 129 -20.77 -2.99 -6.96
C THR A 129 -19.66 -2.95 -5.91
N ARG A 130 -19.96 -3.40 -4.69
CA ARG A 130 -19.02 -3.45 -3.57
C ARG A 130 -17.65 -4.08 -3.93
N PRO A 131 -17.58 -5.20 -4.69
CA PRO A 131 -16.28 -5.79 -5.09
C PRO A 131 -15.40 -4.85 -5.93
N PHE A 132 -16.00 -4.07 -6.85
CA PHE A 132 -15.25 -3.13 -7.68
C PHE A 132 -14.85 -1.87 -6.93
N GLU A 133 -15.70 -1.36 -6.03
CA GLU A 133 -15.34 -0.23 -5.16
C GLU A 133 -14.17 -0.56 -4.25
N TYR A 134 -14.19 -1.75 -3.63
CA TYR A 134 -13.11 -2.22 -2.77
C TYR A 134 -11.79 -2.43 -3.55
N LEU A 135 -11.88 -3.01 -4.76
CA LEU A 135 -10.73 -3.19 -5.65
C LEU A 135 -10.08 -1.84 -6.02
N ARG A 136 -10.90 -0.85 -6.42
CA ARG A 136 -10.42 0.50 -6.76
C ARG A 136 -9.75 1.18 -5.57
N LEU A 137 -10.35 1.12 -4.39
CA LEU A 137 -9.76 1.72 -3.20
C LEU A 137 -8.38 1.11 -2.92
N THR A 138 -8.30 -0.22 -2.86
CA THR A 138 -7.05 -0.89 -2.48
C THR A 138 -5.95 -0.57 -3.48
N SER A 139 -6.30 -0.53 -4.77
CA SER A 139 -5.40 -0.11 -5.86
C SER A 139 -4.94 1.33 -5.69
N LEU A 140 -5.86 2.26 -5.37
CA LEU A 140 -5.50 3.65 -5.04
C LEU A 140 -4.57 3.71 -3.85
N GLY A 141 -4.76 2.88 -2.82
CA GLY A 141 -3.86 2.81 -1.65
C GLY A 141 -2.42 2.46 -2.01
N VAL A 142 -2.19 1.56 -2.98
CA VAL A 142 -0.85 1.21 -3.50
C VAL A 142 -0.25 2.36 -4.30
N ILE A 143 -1.02 2.94 -5.22
CA ILE A 143 -0.59 4.10 -6.01
C ILE A 143 -0.23 5.25 -5.08
N VAL A 144 -1.09 5.56 -4.13
CA VAL A 144 -0.89 6.62 -3.16
C VAL A 144 0.33 6.30 -2.28
N ALA A 145 0.53 5.10 -1.76
CA ALA A 145 1.77 4.75 -1.04
C ALA A 145 3.02 4.99 -1.91
N THR A 146 2.96 4.63 -3.19
CA THR A 146 4.03 4.84 -4.17
C THR A 146 4.29 6.34 -4.42
N PHE A 147 3.25 7.10 -4.74
CA PHE A 147 3.34 8.53 -5.08
C PHE A 147 3.63 9.40 -3.87
N ILE A 148 3.00 9.16 -2.72
CA ILE A 148 3.28 9.85 -1.46
C ILE A 148 4.76 9.67 -1.14
N LEU A 149 5.25 8.45 -1.07
CA LEU A 149 6.59 8.25 -0.55
C LEU A 149 7.69 8.55 -1.58
N GLN A 150 7.36 8.62 -2.87
CA GLN A 150 8.27 9.12 -3.91
C GLN A 150 8.25 10.64 -4.04
N LYS A 151 7.09 11.32 -3.92
CA LYS A 151 6.96 12.78 -4.09
C LYS A 151 7.09 13.59 -2.79
N ILE A 152 6.70 13.03 -1.64
CA ILE A 152 6.70 13.74 -0.34
C ILE A 152 8.04 13.61 0.40
N LEU A 153 8.78 12.51 0.19
CA LEU A 153 10.07 12.32 0.87
C LEU A 153 11.29 12.72 0.04
N LEU A 154 11.16 12.89 -1.28
CA LEU A 154 12.35 13.01 -2.13
C LEU A 154 12.51 14.28 -2.97
N ASP A 155 11.50 15.14 -3.20
CA ASP A 155 11.82 16.36 -3.96
C ASP A 155 10.80 17.52 -3.92
N ASP A 156 11.31 18.75 -3.79
CA ASP A 156 10.56 20.00 -3.97
C ASP A 156 9.97 20.12 -5.40
N THR A 157 10.69 19.57 -6.38
CA THR A 157 10.23 19.40 -7.76
C THR A 157 8.92 18.60 -7.85
N GLY A 158 8.77 17.63 -6.94
CA GLY A 158 7.60 16.77 -6.85
C GLY A 158 6.35 17.53 -6.46
N LEU A 159 6.46 18.30 -5.37
CA LEU A 159 5.41 19.20 -4.87
C LEU A 159 5.07 20.28 -5.90
N ALA A 160 6.08 20.91 -6.51
CA ALA A 160 5.92 21.92 -7.54
C ALA A 160 5.12 21.40 -8.74
N TYR A 161 5.38 20.17 -9.21
CA TYR A 161 4.66 19.55 -10.32
C TYR A 161 3.16 19.31 -10.02
N ILE A 162 2.85 18.85 -8.80
CA ILE A 162 1.46 18.60 -8.37
C ILE A 162 0.71 19.92 -8.24
N CYS A 163 1.35 20.93 -7.64
CA CYS A 163 0.79 22.27 -7.47
C CYS A 163 0.96 23.18 -8.70
N GLN A 164 1.46 22.64 -9.82
CA GLN A 164 1.67 23.40 -11.05
C GLN A 164 0.33 23.83 -11.67
N THR A 165 -0.65 22.92 -11.66
CA THR A 165 -2.00 23.17 -12.19
C THR A 165 -3.07 22.79 -11.18
N TYR A 166 -4.20 23.51 -11.22
CA TYR A 166 -5.35 23.23 -10.35
C TYR A 166 -5.89 21.81 -10.57
N GLU A 167 -5.93 21.32 -11.81
CA GLU A 167 -6.44 19.97 -12.11
C GLU A 167 -5.62 18.87 -11.42
N ARG A 168 -4.28 18.95 -11.47
CA ARG A 168 -3.40 17.96 -10.84
C ARG A 168 -3.55 17.99 -9.32
N PHE A 169 -3.57 19.20 -8.73
CA PHE A 169 -3.80 19.38 -7.31
C PHE A 169 -5.18 18.84 -6.89
N SER A 170 -6.25 19.24 -7.59
CA SER A 170 -7.62 18.83 -7.33
C SER A 170 -7.79 17.32 -7.44
N HIS A 171 -7.15 16.68 -8.42
CA HIS A 171 -7.22 15.23 -8.58
C HIS A 171 -6.57 14.51 -7.39
N VAL A 172 -5.39 14.95 -6.96
CA VAL A 172 -4.71 14.41 -5.77
C VAL A 172 -5.51 14.68 -4.50
N ALA A 173 -6.01 15.90 -4.30
CA ALA A 173 -6.81 16.28 -3.14
C ALA A 173 -8.14 15.52 -3.06
N MET A 174 -8.81 15.30 -4.20
CA MET A 174 -10.04 14.51 -4.28
C MET A 174 -9.79 13.05 -3.92
N ILE A 175 -8.68 12.46 -4.40
CA ILE A 175 -8.30 11.08 -4.05
C ILE A 175 -8.03 10.98 -2.55
N LEU A 176 -7.24 11.89 -1.98
CA LEU A 176 -6.98 11.93 -0.54
C LEU A 176 -8.29 12.08 0.26
N GLY A 177 -9.21 12.94 -0.19
CA GLY A 177 -10.50 13.15 0.47
C GLY A 177 -11.38 11.89 0.46
N LYS A 178 -11.46 11.18 -0.68
CA LYS A 178 -12.15 9.89 -0.78
C LYS A 178 -11.54 8.85 0.16
N MET A 179 -10.21 8.82 0.28
CA MET A 179 -9.52 7.90 1.19
C MET A 179 -9.84 8.19 2.65
N VAL A 180 -9.92 9.45 3.07
CA VAL A 180 -10.30 9.77 4.45
C VAL A 180 -11.76 9.43 4.74
N LEU A 181 -12.68 9.73 3.82
CA LEU A 181 -14.10 9.36 3.97
C LEU A 181 -14.28 7.84 4.10
N GLN A 182 -13.36 7.06 3.54
CA GLN A 182 -13.38 5.62 3.68
C GLN A 182 -12.68 5.14 4.95
N LEU A 183 -11.60 5.78 5.36
CA LEU A 183 -10.93 5.52 6.65
C LEU A 183 -11.84 5.78 7.85
N SER A 184 -12.85 6.63 7.73
CA SER A 184 -13.88 6.80 8.76
C SER A 184 -14.82 5.60 8.87
N LYS A 185 -14.96 4.78 7.82
CA LYS A 185 -15.77 3.56 7.81
C LYS A 185 -14.96 2.33 8.22
N GLU A 186 -13.74 2.21 7.72
CA GLU A 186 -12.82 1.10 8.01
C GLU A 186 -11.45 1.66 8.44
N PRO A 187 -11.14 1.69 9.75
CA PRO A 187 -9.96 2.36 10.26
C PRO A 187 -8.68 1.60 9.90
N SER A 188 -7.69 2.31 9.34
CA SER A 188 -6.31 1.83 9.17
C SER A 188 -5.33 2.92 9.60
N ALA A 189 -4.63 2.67 10.71
CA ALA A 189 -3.71 3.64 11.31
C ALA A 189 -2.54 4.02 10.38
N ARG A 190 -2.00 3.04 9.63
CA ARG A 190 -0.89 3.26 8.70
C ARG A 190 -1.32 4.11 7.50
N LEU A 191 -2.47 3.80 6.91
CA LEU A 191 -2.99 4.56 5.77
C LEU A 191 -3.36 5.98 6.19
N LEU A 192 -4.00 6.15 7.35
CA LEU A 192 -4.30 7.46 7.92
C LEU A 192 -3.03 8.30 8.14
N LYS A 193 -1.97 7.72 8.71
CA LYS A 193 -0.68 8.41 8.91
C LYS A 193 -0.09 8.90 7.59
N HIS A 194 -0.20 8.11 6.51
CA HIS A 194 0.26 8.52 5.19
C HIS A 194 -0.60 9.64 4.61
N VAL A 195 -1.93 9.52 4.67
CA VAL A 195 -2.87 10.54 4.16
C VAL A 195 -2.67 11.87 4.88
N VAL A 196 -2.54 11.87 6.21
CA VAL A 196 -2.24 13.07 7.00
C VAL A 196 -0.91 13.70 6.57
N ARG A 197 0.13 12.88 6.34
CA ARG A 197 1.44 13.39 5.87
C ARG A 197 1.37 13.99 4.46
N CYS A 198 0.41 13.58 3.63
CA CYS A 198 0.16 14.22 2.32
C CYS A 198 -0.43 15.59 2.46
N TYR A 199 -1.49 15.71 3.26
CA TYR A 199 -2.14 16.99 3.50
C TYR A 199 -1.15 17.98 4.09
N LEU A 200 -0.30 17.53 5.02
CA LEU A 200 0.76 18.36 5.58
C LEU A 200 1.75 18.82 4.50
N ARG A 201 2.26 17.92 3.64
CA ARG A 201 3.20 18.34 2.58
C ARG A 201 2.55 19.19 1.48
N LEU A 202 1.29 18.94 1.15
CA LEU A 202 0.53 19.79 0.23
C LEU A 202 0.34 21.20 0.80
N SER A 203 0.22 21.32 2.13
CA SER A 203 0.11 22.61 2.81
C SER A 203 1.41 23.43 2.81
N ASP A 204 2.57 22.79 2.57
CA ASP A 204 3.85 23.50 2.41
C ASP A 204 3.88 24.36 1.12
N ASN A 205 2.96 24.13 0.17
CA ASN A 205 2.82 24.98 -1.01
C ASN A 205 1.90 26.18 -0.70
N PRO A 206 2.42 27.43 -0.73
CA PRO A 206 1.65 28.62 -0.36
C PRO A 206 0.46 28.90 -1.28
N ARG A 207 0.42 28.27 -2.46
CA ARG A 207 -0.68 28.43 -3.42
C ARG A 207 -1.95 27.67 -3.03
N PHE A 208 -1.83 26.66 -2.17
CA PHE A 208 -2.93 25.76 -1.79
C PHE A 208 -3.03 25.51 -0.27
N SER A 209 -2.22 26.22 0.54
CA SER A 209 -2.16 26.09 2.00
C SER A 209 -3.53 26.27 2.66
N ASP A 210 -4.32 27.24 2.21
CA ASP A 210 -5.64 27.55 2.77
C ASP A 210 -6.68 26.45 2.48
N LEU A 211 -6.60 25.83 1.30
CA LEU A 211 -7.48 24.73 0.89
C LEU A 211 -7.22 23.46 1.70
N THR A 212 -5.96 23.21 2.06
CA THR A 212 -5.59 22.10 2.96
C THR A 212 -5.91 22.37 4.42
N PHE A 213 -5.89 23.64 4.87
CA PHE A 213 -6.19 24.01 6.26
C PHE A 213 -7.67 23.76 6.64
N CYS A 214 -8.60 24.03 5.72
CA CYS A 214 -10.02 23.71 5.88
C CYS A 214 -10.26 22.22 6.18
N TRP A 215 -9.41 21.33 5.67
CA TRP A 215 -9.50 19.90 5.92
C TRP A 215 -9.01 19.50 7.32
N SER A 216 -7.88 20.06 7.78
CA SER A 216 -7.37 19.83 9.15
C SER A 216 -8.31 20.34 10.25
N SER A 217 -9.11 21.37 9.96
CA SER A 217 -10.17 21.84 10.87
C SER A 217 -11.36 20.86 10.96
N PHE A 218 -11.57 20.03 9.94
CA PHE A 218 -12.63 19.02 9.90
C PHE A 218 -12.31 17.76 10.73
N GLN A 219 -11.03 17.47 11.02
CA GLN A 219 -10.63 16.36 11.91
C GLN A 219 -10.71 16.68 13.41
N ARG A 220 -10.87 17.96 13.79
CA ARG A 220 -10.95 18.40 15.18
C ARG A 220 -12.39 18.56 15.70
N LYS A 221 -13.39 18.20 14.89
CA LYS A 221 -14.80 18.06 15.27
C LYS A 221 -15.23 16.61 15.05
#